data_AF-A0A535UKB2-F1
#
_entry.id   AF-A0A535UKB2-F1
#
_cell.length_a   1.000
_cell.length_b   1.000
_cell.length_c   1.000
_cell.angle_alpha   90.00
_cell.angle_beta   90.00
_cell.angle_gamma   90.00
#
_symmetry.space_group_name_H-M   'P 1'
#
loop_
_entity.id
_entity.type
_entity.pdbx_description
1 polymer ?
#
loop_
_entity_poly.entity_id
_entity_poly.type
_entity_poly.pdbx_seq_one_letter_code
_entity_poly.pdbx_strand_id
1 'polypeptide(L)'
;MRPARAIRALAAIAAAALLTAVPWSRAGAAAPDPVYPAAQLADLVAGAMQASAVPGADQTRPFGANPAFMPDWDHDGVFGDAGDYAVENSTQTGTASFRYPCIAMDGTVTYRTASGGCVPGDRSAPFLTGEATRLRVVDEFGYELAATLFVPGEARRAPGHRLPGVVIADGAQASMQTFYMYAMTLAEEGIVVLSFDFAGQGQSEDGGTGFFHDFQGGGVGGDCHPTRPCMETEDMVRWFTGAPIVRNVSGPQSPTRGAHDPALNPRDPALPASRWAA
;
A
#
# COMPACT_ATOMS: atom_id res chain seq x y z
N MET A 1 29.62 58.65 -18.05
CA MET A 1 28.78 58.22 -19.20
C MET A 1 28.74 56.69 -19.21
N ARG A 2 27.54 56.13 -19.41
CA ARG A 2 27.12 54.70 -19.33
C ARG A 2 27.97 53.73 -20.19
N PRO A 3 28.05 52.41 -19.87
CA PRO A 3 26.98 51.42 -20.15
C PRO A 3 26.72 50.46 -18.96
N ALA A 4 25.50 50.09 -18.54
CA ALA A 4 24.41 49.41 -19.24
C ALA A 4 24.79 48.03 -19.79
N ARG A 5 24.89 47.00 -18.92
CA ARG A 5 24.81 45.55 -19.24
C ARG A 5 24.85 44.69 -17.96
N ALA A 6 23.73 44.55 -17.26
CA ALA A 6 23.56 43.48 -16.24
C ALA A 6 22.08 43.24 -15.85
N ILE A 7 21.11 43.53 -16.71
CA ILE A 7 19.69 43.25 -16.44
C ILE A 7 19.03 42.75 -17.73
N ARG A 8 19.33 41.50 -18.12
CA ARG A 8 18.60 40.70 -19.13
C ARG A 8 18.85 39.20 -18.90
N ALA A 9 18.63 38.73 -17.68
CA ALA A 9 18.60 37.29 -17.36
C ALA A 9 17.29 36.86 -16.65
N LEU A 10 16.28 37.74 -16.66
CA LEU A 10 14.95 37.52 -16.10
C LEU A 10 13.90 37.97 -17.13
N ALA A 11 13.70 37.18 -18.18
CA ALA A 11 12.52 37.20 -19.08
C ALA A 11 12.71 36.21 -20.26
N ALA A 12 12.89 34.93 -19.98
CA ALA A 12 12.74 33.86 -20.98
C ALA A 12 11.99 32.66 -20.38
N ILE A 13 11.05 32.97 -19.49
CA ILE A 13 9.95 32.07 -19.12
C ILE A 13 8.70 32.66 -19.76
N ALA A 14 7.97 31.81 -20.48
CA ALA A 14 6.69 32.06 -21.13
C ALA A 14 6.73 32.93 -22.40
N ALA A 15 6.69 32.32 -23.58
CA ALA A 15 5.42 31.87 -24.14
C ALA A 15 5.58 31.41 -25.61
N ALA A 16 4.81 30.38 -25.94
CA ALA A 16 4.32 30.02 -27.26
C ALA A 16 5.27 29.26 -28.21
N ALA A 17 4.98 27.96 -28.27
CA ALA A 17 4.64 27.24 -29.50
C ALA A 17 5.69 27.15 -30.61
N LEU A 18 6.36 26.00 -30.62
CA LEU A 18 6.59 25.13 -31.78
C LEU A 18 6.91 23.75 -31.15
N LEU A 19 5.92 22.91 -30.82
CA LEU A 19 5.27 22.00 -31.78
C LEU A 19 6.23 21.52 -32.88
N THR A 20 7.44 21.07 -32.53
CA THR A 20 8.10 20.03 -33.31
C THR A 20 7.55 18.71 -32.81
N ALA A 21 6.66 18.13 -33.59
CA ALA A 21 6.20 16.76 -33.47
C ALA A 21 7.41 15.85 -33.25
N VAL A 22 7.62 15.42 -32.01
CA VAL A 22 8.36 14.18 -31.76
C VAL A 22 7.47 13.12 -32.36
N PRO A 23 7.87 12.43 -33.44
CA PRO A 23 7.11 11.27 -33.86
C PRO A 23 7.20 10.32 -32.67
N TRP A 24 6.07 10.11 -32.00
CA TRP A 24 5.92 8.97 -31.11
C TRP A 24 6.06 7.75 -32.02
N SER A 25 7.30 7.34 -32.25
CA SER A 25 7.60 5.98 -32.61
C SER A 25 6.89 5.16 -31.54
N ARG A 26 5.79 4.48 -31.91
CA ARG A 26 5.25 3.39 -31.12
C ARG A 26 6.41 2.42 -30.96
N ALA A 27 7.18 2.58 -29.88
CA ALA A 27 8.02 1.50 -29.39
C ALA A 27 7.00 0.38 -29.14
N GLY A 28 6.98 -0.62 -30.02
CA GLY A 28 6.20 -1.81 -29.78
C GLY A 28 6.59 -2.28 -28.39
N ALA A 29 5.61 -2.45 -27.50
CA ALA A 29 5.85 -2.95 -26.17
C ALA A 29 6.79 -4.15 -26.29
N ALA A 30 7.96 -4.07 -25.65
CA ALA A 30 8.86 -5.20 -25.60
C ALA A 30 8.04 -6.39 -25.08
N ALA A 31 8.12 -7.54 -25.76
CA ALA A 31 7.46 -8.74 -25.27
C ALA A 31 7.89 -8.95 -23.81
N PRO A 32 6.95 -9.16 -22.87
CA PRO A 32 7.30 -9.34 -21.47
C PRO A 32 8.34 -10.46 -21.35
N ASP A 33 9.40 -10.20 -20.58
CA ASP A 33 10.50 -11.14 -20.42
C ASP A 33 9.95 -12.47 -19.85
N PRO A 34 10.03 -13.60 -20.59
CA PRO A 34 9.48 -14.87 -20.14
C PRO A 34 10.21 -15.44 -18.92
N VAL A 35 11.38 -14.90 -18.56
CA VAL A 35 12.12 -15.24 -17.34
C VAL A 35 11.50 -14.55 -16.12
N TYR A 36 10.83 -13.41 -16.32
CA TYR A 36 10.26 -12.59 -15.24
C TYR A 36 9.23 -13.33 -14.36
N PRO A 37 8.25 -14.08 -14.91
CA PRO A 37 7.31 -14.84 -14.09
C PRO A 37 7.97 -15.99 -13.31
N ALA A 38 8.99 -16.62 -13.88
CA ALA A 38 9.69 -17.75 -13.25
C ALA A 38 10.66 -17.28 -12.14
N ALA A 39 11.33 -16.14 -12.35
CA ALA A 39 12.16 -15.49 -11.34
C ALA A 39 11.31 -14.99 -10.17
N GLN A 40 10.15 -14.39 -10.44
CA GLN A 40 9.21 -13.98 -9.40
C GLN A 40 8.71 -15.18 -8.58
N LEU A 41 8.37 -16.31 -9.22
CA LEU A 41 7.97 -17.51 -8.49
C LEU A 41 9.10 -18.08 -7.60
N ALA A 42 10.35 -18.05 -8.07
CA ALA A 42 11.49 -18.53 -7.28
C ALA A 42 11.83 -17.62 -6.10
N ASP A 43 11.85 -16.31 -6.31
CA ASP A 43 12.07 -15.31 -5.26
C ASP A 43 10.93 -15.30 -4.24
N LEU A 44 9.70 -15.52 -4.71
CA LEU A 44 8.52 -15.69 -3.86
C LEU A 44 8.62 -16.93 -2.98
N VAL A 45 9.01 -18.06 -3.55
CA VAL A 45 9.22 -19.31 -2.79
C VAL A 45 10.37 -19.14 -1.79
N ALA A 46 11.45 -18.45 -2.17
CA ALA A 46 12.57 -18.18 -1.28
C ALA A 46 12.18 -17.26 -0.11
N GLY A 47 11.43 -16.18 -0.37
CA GLY A 47 10.90 -15.28 0.65
C GLY A 47 9.91 -15.96 1.59
N ALA A 48 9.01 -16.78 1.04
CA ALA A 48 8.07 -17.61 1.82
C ALA A 48 8.80 -18.61 2.74
N MET A 49 9.94 -19.15 2.30
CA MET A 49 10.79 -20.01 3.13
C MET A 49 11.60 -19.24 4.19
N GLN A 50 11.99 -17.98 3.96
CA GLN A 50 12.63 -17.16 5.00
C GLN A 50 11.68 -16.74 6.13
N ALA A 51 10.40 -16.53 5.83
CA ALA A 51 9.36 -16.31 6.84
C ALA A 51 9.10 -17.53 7.76
N SER A 52 9.51 -18.73 7.33
CA SER A 52 9.21 -20.00 8.00
C SER A 52 10.06 -20.34 9.23
N ALA A 53 11.00 -19.47 9.62
CA ALA A 53 11.93 -19.73 10.72
C ALA A 53 11.44 -19.24 12.11
N VAL A 54 10.28 -18.58 12.19
CA VAL A 54 9.77 -18.00 13.45
C VAL A 54 8.56 -18.79 13.98
N PRO A 55 8.57 -19.28 15.24
CA PRO A 55 7.40 -19.90 15.86
C PRO A 55 6.18 -18.97 15.81
N GLY A 56 5.07 -19.43 15.22
CA GLY A 56 3.83 -18.64 15.05
C GLY A 56 3.61 -18.09 13.63
N ALA A 57 4.69 -17.82 12.88
CA ALA A 57 4.59 -17.42 11.48
C ALA A 57 4.13 -18.55 10.54
N ASP A 58 4.14 -19.80 11.03
CA ASP A 58 3.63 -20.99 10.32
C ASP A 58 2.18 -20.86 9.86
N GLN A 59 1.38 -20.06 10.55
CA GLN A 59 -0.03 -19.83 10.22
C GLN A 59 -0.23 -18.94 8.99
N THR A 60 0.83 -18.29 8.51
CA THR A 60 0.77 -17.31 7.42
C THR A 60 1.38 -17.79 6.12
N ARG A 61 1.63 -19.11 6.01
CA ARG A 61 2.16 -19.69 4.79
C ARG A 61 1.15 -19.60 3.64
N PRO A 62 1.60 -19.32 2.40
CA PRO A 62 2.98 -18.98 1.99
C PRO A 62 3.31 -17.47 2.03
N PHE A 63 2.34 -16.58 2.30
CA PHE A 63 2.46 -15.12 2.15
C PHE A 63 2.20 -14.39 3.47
N GLY A 64 3.11 -14.57 4.41
CA GLY A 64 2.94 -14.05 5.76
C GLY A 64 3.64 -12.75 6.04
N ALA A 65 3.05 -11.94 6.93
CA ALA A 65 3.77 -10.84 7.54
C ALA A 65 5.01 -11.40 8.24
N ASN A 66 6.16 -10.75 8.06
CA ASN A 66 7.32 -11.04 8.87
C ASN A 66 7.04 -10.50 10.29
N PRO A 67 7.30 -11.28 11.36
CA PRO A 67 7.01 -10.85 12.73
C PRO A 67 7.75 -9.57 13.13
N ALA A 68 8.89 -9.26 12.50
CA ALA A 68 9.60 -8.01 12.73
C ALA A 68 8.89 -6.77 12.17
N PHE A 69 7.89 -6.96 11.30
CA PHE A 69 7.09 -5.90 10.69
C PHE A 69 5.60 -6.11 10.95
N MET A 70 5.25 -6.76 12.07
CA MET A 70 3.87 -6.93 12.49
C MET A 70 3.48 -5.81 13.47
N PRO A 71 2.35 -5.11 13.26
CA PRO A 71 1.75 -4.27 14.30
C PRO A 71 1.28 -5.09 15.50
N ASP A 72 1.29 -4.48 16.69
CA ASP A 72 0.77 -5.05 17.94
C ASP A 72 -0.77 -4.94 17.93
N TRP A 73 -1.39 -5.92 17.29
CA TRP A 73 -2.82 -6.00 17.02
C TRP A 73 -3.62 -6.45 18.22
N ASP A 74 -3.06 -7.30 19.07
CA ASP A 74 -3.76 -7.78 20.27
C ASP A 74 -3.54 -6.89 21.50
N HIS A 75 -2.66 -5.89 21.38
CA HIS A 75 -2.37 -4.84 22.36
C HIS A 75 -1.71 -5.35 23.64
N ASP A 76 -0.95 -6.43 23.58
CA ASP A 76 -0.23 -6.98 24.72
C ASP A 76 1.19 -6.37 24.91
N GLY A 77 1.65 -5.58 23.93
CA GLY A 77 2.96 -4.91 23.92
C GLY A 77 4.12 -5.76 23.39
N VAL A 78 3.86 -7.02 23.07
CA VAL A 78 4.70 -7.92 22.27
C VAL A 78 4.27 -7.77 20.80
N PHE A 79 5.22 -7.87 19.88
CA PHE A 79 4.98 -7.60 18.46
C PHE A 79 5.38 -8.83 17.65
N GLY A 80 4.57 -9.22 16.69
CA GLY A 80 4.79 -10.39 15.82
C GLY A 80 4.58 -11.71 16.54
N ASP A 81 3.75 -11.72 17.58
CA ASP A 81 3.43 -12.89 18.38
C ASP A 81 2.18 -13.62 17.84
N ALA A 82 1.76 -14.71 18.50
CA ALA A 82 0.62 -15.49 18.01
C ALA A 82 -0.73 -14.74 18.11
N GLY A 83 -0.89 -13.85 19.09
CA GLY A 83 -2.09 -13.02 19.23
C GLY A 83 -2.22 -12.05 18.07
N ASP A 84 -1.11 -11.41 17.68
CA ASP A 84 -1.07 -10.51 16.54
C ASP A 84 -1.50 -11.19 15.23
N TYR A 85 -0.97 -12.38 14.95
CA TYR A 85 -1.34 -13.14 13.76
C TYR A 85 -2.81 -13.60 13.79
N ALA A 86 -3.35 -13.92 14.96
CA ALA A 86 -4.75 -14.31 15.08
C ALA A 86 -5.68 -13.15 14.69
N VAL A 87 -5.31 -11.91 15.05
CA VAL A 87 -6.03 -10.72 14.62
C VAL A 87 -5.78 -10.44 13.14
N GLU A 88 -4.53 -10.43 12.67
CA GLU A 88 -4.15 -10.16 11.27
C GLU A 88 -4.84 -11.10 10.27
N ASN A 89 -5.04 -12.36 10.62
CA ASN A 89 -5.71 -13.36 9.77
C ASN A 89 -7.24 -13.38 9.92
N SER A 90 -7.81 -12.48 10.71
CA SER A 90 -9.26 -12.37 10.91
C SER A 90 -9.88 -11.27 10.04
N THR A 91 -11.21 -11.22 9.95
CA THR A 91 -11.91 -10.14 9.24
C THR A 91 -12.03 -8.84 10.04
N GLN A 92 -11.48 -8.80 11.26
CA GLN A 92 -11.63 -7.68 12.20
C GLN A 92 -10.92 -6.42 11.69
N THR A 93 -11.60 -5.28 11.83
CA THR A 93 -11.02 -3.95 11.66
C THR A 93 -10.52 -3.42 12.99
N GLY A 94 -9.46 -2.62 13.00
CA GLY A 94 -8.90 -2.10 14.24
C GLY A 94 -7.67 -1.25 14.02
N THR A 95 -7.12 -0.71 15.09
CA THR A 95 -5.88 0.07 15.10
C THR A 95 -4.83 -0.65 15.92
N ALA A 96 -3.56 -0.53 15.56
CA ALA A 96 -2.43 -1.07 16.30
C ALA A 96 -1.25 -0.11 16.25
N SER A 97 -0.37 -0.20 17.24
CA SER A 97 0.93 0.46 17.12
C SER A 97 1.87 -0.41 16.29
N PHE A 98 2.76 0.21 15.52
CA PHE A 98 3.91 -0.48 14.94
C PHE A 98 5.19 0.28 15.31
N ARG A 99 6.31 -0.43 15.40
CA ARG A 99 7.62 0.17 15.70
C ARG A 99 8.35 0.49 14.42
N TYR A 100 9.05 1.63 14.37
CA TYR A 100 9.85 1.97 13.20
C TYR A 100 11.09 1.07 13.08
N PRO A 101 11.22 0.31 11.98
CA PRO A 101 12.30 -0.66 11.85
C PRO A 101 13.61 -0.01 11.41
N CYS A 102 14.70 -0.41 12.04
CA CYS A 102 16.05 -0.20 11.54
C CYS A 102 16.55 -1.52 10.92
N ILE A 103 16.72 -1.53 9.61
CA ILE A 103 17.09 -2.73 8.85
C ILE A 103 18.57 -2.62 8.46
N ALA A 104 19.39 -3.51 9.02
CA ALA A 104 20.80 -3.60 8.65
C ALA A 104 20.98 -4.32 7.30
N MET A 105 22.14 -4.10 6.66
CA MET A 105 22.48 -4.74 5.37
C MET A 105 22.52 -6.27 5.44
N ASP A 106 22.73 -6.84 6.63
CA ASP A 106 22.71 -8.28 6.87
C ASP A 106 21.31 -8.83 7.15
N GLY A 107 20.28 -7.99 7.07
CA GLY A 107 18.88 -8.35 7.34
C GLY A 107 18.49 -8.28 8.82
N THR A 108 19.39 -7.93 9.73
CA THR A 108 19.04 -7.76 11.15
C THR A 108 18.06 -6.59 11.31
N VAL A 109 16.92 -6.85 11.96
CA VAL A 109 15.92 -5.84 12.28
C VAL A 109 16.02 -5.44 13.75
N THR A 110 16.19 -4.15 13.98
CA THR A 110 16.08 -3.50 15.29
C THR A 110 15.06 -2.36 15.20
N TYR A 111 14.82 -1.60 16.27
CA TYR A 111 13.76 -0.58 16.27
C TYR A 111 14.24 0.74 16.84
N ARG A 112 13.74 1.83 16.24
CA ARG A 112 14.06 3.21 16.60
C ARG A 112 13.56 3.54 18.00
N THR A 113 14.44 4.05 18.85
CA THR A 113 14.08 4.57 20.17
C THR A 113 13.82 6.07 20.12
N ALA A 114 13.08 6.60 21.09
CA ALA A 114 12.87 8.04 21.26
C ALA A 114 14.18 8.82 21.50
N SER A 115 15.26 8.14 21.90
CA SER A 115 16.60 8.70 22.01
C SER A 115 17.40 8.72 20.69
N GLY A 116 16.82 8.24 19.59
CA GLY A 116 17.39 8.26 18.24
C GLY A 116 18.23 7.04 17.85
N GLY A 117 18.49 6.12 18.79
CA GLY A 117 19.23 4.87 18.54
C GLY A 117 18.33 3.75 18.00
N CYS A 118 18.94 2.66 17.57
CA CYS A 118 18.25 1.42 17.22
C CYS A 118 18.63 0.33 18.21
N VAL A 119 17.64 -0.37 18.77
CA VAL A 119 17.87 -1.48 19.72
C VAL A 119 16.96 -2.66 19.42
N PRO A 120 17.31 -3.89 19.87
CA PRO A 120 16.44 -5.05 19.74
C PRO A 120 15.06 -4.83 20.39
N GLY A 121 14.02 -5.43 19.80
CA GLY A 121 12.62 -5.23 20.21
C GLY A 121 12.21 -5.93 21.51
N ASP A 122 13.02 -6.86 22.02
CA ASP A 122 12.82 -7.56 23.28
C ASP A 122 13.20 -6.71 24.52
N ARG A 123 13.80 -5.53 24.30
CA ARG A 123 14.19 -4.63 25.38
C ARG A 123 13.06 -3.70 25.78
N SER A 124 12.95 -3.45 27.09
CA SER A 124 12.17 -2.33 27.61
C SER A 124 12.88 -1.01 27.23
N ALA A 125 12.43 -0.40 26.13
CA ALA A 125 12.88 0.90 25.67
C ALA A 125 11.66 1.71 25.19
N PRO A 126 11.68 3.06 25.32
CA PRO A 126 10.66 3.89 24.70
C PRO A 126 10.92 3.94 23.18
N PHE A 127 10.21 3.10 22.43
CA PHE A 127 10.29 3.07 20.97
C PHE A 127 9.50 4.23 20.35
N LEU A 128 9.95 4.69 19.19
CA LEU A 128 9.11 5.49 18.31
C LEU A 128 8.16 4.56 17.57
N THR A 129 6.88 4.95 17.55
CA THR A 129 5.82 4.16 16.93
C THR A 129 4.99 4.99 15.98
N GLY A 130 4.49 4.34 14.94
CA GLY A 130 3.35 4.79 14.14
C GLY A 130 2.07 4.04 14.51
N GLU A 131 1.00 4.29 13.79
CA GLU A 131 -0.27 3.55 13.91
C GLU A 131 -0.62 2.86 12.59
N ALA A 132 -0.94 1.58 12.67
CA ALA A 132 -1.56 0.82 11.60
C ALA A 132 -3.07 0.78 11.83
N THR A 133 -3.88 0.94 10.80
CA THR A 133 -5.33 0.78 10.84
C THR A 133 -5.77 -0.25 9.81
N ARG A 134 -6.34 -1.36 10.27
CA ARG A 134 -7.01 -2.35 9.42
C ARG A 134 -8.44 -1.92 9.13
N LEU A 135 -8.77 -1.85 7.85
CA LEU A 135 -10.04 -1.37 7.35
C LEU A 135 -10.46 -2.14 6.09
N ARG A 136 -11.70 -1.90 5.67
CA ARG A 136 -12.27 -2.48 4.45
C ARG A 136 -12.70 -1.34 3.53
N VAL A 137 -12.33 -1.44 2.26
CA VAL A 137 -12.74 -0.50 1.21
C VAL A 137 -13.48 -1.28 0.14
N VAL A 138 -14.67 -0.82 -0.19
CA VAL A 138 -15.52 -1.35 -1.23
C VAL A 138 -15.16 -0.70 -2.56
N ASP A 139 -14.82 -1.50 -3.56
CA ASP A 139 -14.50 -1.04 -4.91
C ASP A 139 -15.75 -0.66 -5.74
N GLU A 140 -15.56 -0.21 -6.98
CA GLU A 140 -16.64 0.17 -7.89
C GLU A 140 -17.57 -1.00 -8.29
N PHE A 141 -17.13 -2.25 -8.12
CA PHE A 141 -17.87 -3.49 -8.41
C PHE A 141 -18.56 -4.09 -7.18
N GLY A 142 -18.31 -3.52 -6.00
CA GLY A 142 -18.89 -3.89 -4.72
C GLY A 142 -18.20 -5.06 -4.02
N TYR A 143 -16.91 -5.30 -4.30
CA TYR A 143 -16.04 -6.18 -3.53
C TYR A 143 -15.45 -5.42 -2.32
N GLU A 144 -15.49 -6.03 -1.14
CA GLU A 144 -14.69 -5.54 -0.01
C GLU A 144 -13.23 -5.95 -0.15
N LEU A 145 -12.37 -4.95 -0.25
CA LEU A 145 -10.92 -5.06 -0.24
C LEU A 145 -10.40 -4.85 1.18
N ALA A 146 -9.60 -5.80 1.67
CA ALA A 146 -8.87 -5.67 2.92
C ALA A 146 -7.70 -4.69 2.73
N ALA A 147 -7.56 -3.74 3.65
CA ALA A 147 -6.50 -2.75 3.60
C ALA A 147 -5.93 -2.43 4.98
N THR A 148 -4.65 -2.05 4.99
CA THR A 148 -3.96 -1.56 6.18
C THR A 148 -3.32 -0.21 5.86
N LEU A 149 -3.75 0.80 6.62
CA LEU A 149 -3.24 2.16 6.55
C LEU A 149 -2.17 2.38 7.63
N PHE A 150 -0.96 2.76 7.23
CA PHE A 150 0.15 3.09 8.09
C PHE A 150 0.31 4.61 8.18
N VAL A 151 0.11 5.14 9.37
CA VAL A 151 0.17 6.56 9.67
C VAL A 151 1.38 6.85 10.56
N PRO A 152 2.23 7.82 10.19
CA PRO A 152 3.34 8.25 11.04
C PRO A 152 2.85 8.71 12.42
N GLY A 153 3.52 8.33 13.50
CA GLY A 153 3.13 8.71 14.87
C GLY A 153 3.14 10.23 15.10
N GLU A 154 3.95 10.97 14.34
CA GLU A 154 4.02 12.43 14.34
C GLU A 154 2.86 13.10 13.57
N ALA A 155 2.36 12.47 12.51
CA ALA A 155 1.20 12.93 11.76
C ALA A 155 -0.03 13.08 12.65
N ARG A 156 -0.19 12.17 13.63
CA ARG A 156 -1.26 12.24 14.63
C ARG A 156 -1.13 13.43 15.58
N ARG A 157 0.10 13.95 15.77
CA ARG A 157 0.36 15.09 16.66
C ARG A 157 0.12 16.44 15.97
N ALA A 158 0.00 16.46 14.64
CA ALA A 158 -0.34 17.65 13.86
C ALA A 158 -1.52 17.39 12.90
N PRO A 159 -2.75 17.17 13.44
CA PRO A 159 -3.93 16.93 12.62
C PRO A 159 -4.20 18.14 11.70
N GLY A 160 -4.54 17.89 10.43
CA GLY A 160 -4.95 18.95 9.50
C GLY A 160 -3.99 19.24 8.35
N HIS A 161 -2.76 18.73 8.42
CA HIS A 161 -1.78 18.89 7.35
C HIS A 161 -1.92 17.78 6.30
N ARG A 162 -1.72 18.14 5.03
CA ARG A 162 -1.60 17.13 3.97
C ARG A 162 -0.23 16.50 4.07
N LEU A 163 -0.22 15.17 4.08
CA LEU A 163 1.01 14.37 4.05
C LEU A 163 1.18 13.74 2.67
N PRO A 164 2.44 13.48 2.26
CA PRO A 164 2.68 12.60 1.13
C PRO A 164 2.08 11.23 1.42
N GLY A 165 1.56 10.59 0.37
CA GLY A 165 0.88 9.32 0.47
C GLY A 165 1.34 8.34 -0.60
N VAL A 166 1.42 7.05 -0.26
CA VAL A 166 1.73 5.95 -1.17
C VAL A 166 0.64 4.89 -1.05
N VAL A 167 0.16 4.39 -2.19
CA VAL A 167 -0.68 3.19 -2.25
C VAL A 167 0.18 2.05 -2.80
N ILE A 168 0.30 0.97 -2.04
CA ILE A 168 0.98 -0.26 -2.44
C ILE A 168 -0.09 -1.27 -2.85
N ALA A 169 -0.06 -1.64 -4.13
CA ALA A 169 -0.81 -2.76 -4.66
C ALA A 169 0.04 -4.04 -4.54
N ASP A 170 -0.47 -5.03 -3.82
CA ASP A 170 0.21 -6.30 -3.64
C ASP A 170 0.12 -7.12 -4.94
N GLY A 171 1.26 -7.42 -5.56
CA GLY A 171 1.26 -8.07 -6.87
C GLY A 171 0.58 -9.46 -6.86
N ALA A 172 0.47 -10.07 -8.04
CA ALA A 172 -0.28 -11.31 -8.27
C ALA A 172 0.09 -12.56 -7.44
N GLN A 173 1.16 -12.48 -6.68
CA GLN A 173 1.75 -13.58 -5.94
C GLN A 173 2.08 -13.21 -4.50
N ALA A 174 1.71 -12.02 -4.03
CA ALA A 174 1.95 -11.58 -2.67
C ALA A 174 0.63 -11.41 -1.93
N SER A 175 0.75 -11.14 -0.64
CA SER A 175 -0.30 -10.56 0.18
C SER A 175 0.16 -9.19 0.63
N MET A 176 -0.78 -8.33 0.98
CA MET A 176 -0.55 -7.02 1.57
C MET A 176 0.49 -7.06 2.70
N GLN A 177 0.45 -8.07 3.56
CA GLN A 177 1.35 -8.21 4.71
C GLN A 177 2.83 -8.32 4.32
N THR A 178 3.11 -8.83 3.12
CA THR A 178 4.47 -8.95 2.58
C THR A 178 5.12 -7.57 2.38
N PHE A 179 4.32 -6.52 2.26
CA PHE A 179 4.79 -5.15 2.02
C PHE A 179 4.89 -4.29 3.28
N TYR A 180 4.55 -4.81 4.46
CA TYR A 180 4.58 -4.04 5.71
C TYR A 180 5.96 -3.46 6.03
N MET A 181 7.05 -4.14 5.67
CA MET A 181 8.41 -3.58 5.77
C MET A 181 8.52 -2.22 5.07
N TYR A 182 8.05 -2.13 3.82
CA TYR A 182 8.11 -0.90 3.04
C TYR A 182 7.17 0.16 3.63
N ALA A 183 5.96 -0.23 4.00
CA ALA A 183 4.98 0.68 4.58
C ALA A 183 5.48 1.32 5.87
N MET A 184 6.05 0.54 6.79
CA MET A 184 6.58 1.02 8.06
C MET A 184 7.83 1.90 7.88
N THR A 185 8.70 1.54 6.93
CA THR A 185 9.90 2.34 6.63
C THR A 185 9.53 3.70 6.03
N LEU A 186 8.57 3.73 5.10
CA LEU A 186 8.06 4.98 4.53
C LEU A 186 7.33 5.84 5.58
N ALA A 187 6.59 5.20 6.49
CA ALA A 187 5.93 5.90 7.57
C ALA A 187 6.90 6.51 8.60
N GLU A 188 8.08 5.93 8.82
CA GLU A 188 9.16 6.58 9.59
C GLU A 188 9.59 7.90 8.95
N GLU A 189 9.56 7.98 7.62
CA GLU A 189 9.90 9.19 6.84
C GLU A 189 8.72 10.17 6.68
N GLY A 190 7.64 9.99 7.45
CA GLY A 190 6.49 10.89 7.45
C GLY A 190 5.52 10.70 6.28
N ILE A 191 5.58 9.56 5.58
CA ILE A 191 4.69 9.23 4.46
C ILE A 191 3.54 8.33 4.96
N VAL A 192 2.30 8.68 4.62
CA VAL A 192 1.16 7.80 4.89
C VAL A 192 1.13 6.70 3.84
N VAL A 193 0.99 5.44 4.25
CA VAL A 193 0.99 4.31 3.30
C VAL A 193 -0.28 3.50 3.44
N LEU A 194 -0.98 3.28 2.32
CA LEU A 194 -2.06 2.31 2.23
C LEU A 194 -1.52 1.08 1.51
N SER A 195 -1.60 -0.07 2.15
CA SER A 195 -1.43 -1.36 1.48
C SER A 195 -2.80 -2.03 1.43
N PHE A 196 -3.09 -2.80 0.38
CA PHE A 196 -4.33 -3.56 0.27
C PHE A 196 -4.11 -4.89 -0.44
N ASP A 197 -5.06 -5.81 -0.27
CA ASP A 197 -5.18 -7.05 -1.05
C ASP A 197 -6.22 -6.84 -2.17
N PHE A 198 -5.92 -7.25 -3.41
CA PHE A 198 -6.93 -7.26 -4.49
C PHE A 198 -8.09 -8.24 -4.22
N ALA A 199 -9.25 -8.05 -4.85
CA ALA A 199 -10.32 -9.04 -4.77
C ALA A 199 -9.82 -10.40 -5.28
N GLY A 200 -10.05 -11.43 -4.49
CA GLY A 200 -9.59 -12.80 -4.74
C GLY A 200 -8.19 -13.07 -4.20
N GLN A 201 -7.58 -12.14 -3.48
CA GLN A 201 -6.31 -12.32 -2.78
C GLN A 201 -6.44 -12.05 -1.28
N GLY A 202 -5.49 -12.60 -0.54
CA GLY A 202 -5.32 -12.35 0.89
C GLY A 202 -6.64 -12.42 1.68
N GLN A 203 -7.00 -11.31 2.29
CA GLN A 203 -8.19 -11.16 3.15
C GLN A 203 -9.37 -10.45 2.45
N SER A 204 -9.25 -10.15 1.16
CA SER A 204 -10.30 -9.53 0.34
C SER A 204 -11.35 -10.54 -0.13
N GLU A 205 -12.55 -10.06 -0.46
CA GLU A 205 -13.63 -10.88 -1.01
C GLU A 205 -13.29 -11.48 -2.39
N ASP A 206 -14.15 -12.35 -2.95
CA ASP A 206 -14.03 -13.08 -4.25
C ASP A 206 -13.47 -14.52 -4.21
N GLY A 207 -13.08 -15.02 -3.03
CA GLY A 207 -12.89 -16.46 -2.80
C GLY A 207 -11.78 -17.14 -3.63
N GLY A 208 -10.78 -16.37 -4.10
CA GLY A 208 -9.51 -16.92 -4.62
C GLY A 208 -9.44 -17.25 -6.11
N THR A 209 -10.54 -17.16 -6.86
CA THR A 209 -10.56 -17.66 -8.26
C THR A 209 -10.59 -16.57 -9.32
N GLY A 210 -11.18 -15.39 -9.07
CA GLY A 210 -11.30 -14.34 -10.08
C GLY A 210 -9.97 -13.62 -10.40
N PHE A 211 -9.12 -13.42 -9.40
CA PHE A 211 -7.91 -12.61 -9.53
C PHE A 211 -6.99 -13.01 -10.70
N PHE A 212 -6.61 -14.30 -10.80
CA PHE A 212 -5.72 -14.75 -11.87
C PHE A 212 -6.40 -14.79 -13.24
N HIS A 213 -7.73 -14.93 -13.27
CA HIS A 213 -8.48 -14.83 -14.52
C HIS A 213 -8.47 -13.39 -15.08
N ASP A 214 -8.44 -12.38 -14.22
CA ASP A 214 -8.42 -10.98 -14.62
C ASP A 214 -7.05 -10.51 -15.17
N PHE A 215 -5.96 -11.14 -14.72
CA PHE A 215 -4.61 -10.88 -15.24
C PHE A 215 -4.31 -11.55 -16.58
N GLN A 216 -5.07 -12.58 -16.98
CA GLN A 216 -4.82 -13.35 -18.20
C GLN A 216 -5.32 -12.65 -19.48
N GLY A 217 -6.07 -11.54 -19.36
CA GLY A 217 -6.85 -10.97 -20.46
C GLY A 217 -6.28 -9.75 -21.20
N GLY A 218 -5.22 -9.09 -20.74
CA GLY A 218 -4.79 -7.84 -21.39
C GLY A 218 -3.40 -7.37 -20.97
N GLY A 219 -2.59 -6.95 -21.94
CA GLY A 219 -1.26 -6.41 -21.69
C GLY A 219 -1.30 -5.14 -20.83
N VAL A 220 -0.18 -4.86 -20.15
CA VAL A 220 0.06 -3.62 -19.39
C VAL A 220 0.26 -2.47 -20.39
N GLY A 221 -0.82 -2.01 -21.01
CA GLY A 221 -0.78 -1.13 -22.18
C GLY A 221 -1.85 -0.05 -22.13
N GLY A 222 -1.52 1.08 -21.51
CA GLY A 222 -2.15 2.38 -21.78
C GLY A 222 -3.41 2.73 -20.99
N ASP A 223 -4.35 1.79 -20.84
CA ASP A 223 -5.66 2.03 -20.19
C ASP A 223 -5.98 0.94 -19.15
N CYS A 224 -6.51 1.32 -17.98
CA CYS A 224 -6.93 0.39 -16.92
C CYS A 224 -8.17 -0.44 -17.27
N HIS A 225 -8.76 -0.23 -18.45
CA HIS A 225 -9.92 -0.99 -18.89
C HIS A 225 -9.51 -2.10 -19.86
N PRO A 226 -9.97 -3.36 -19.65
CA PRO A 226 -11.01 -3.79 -18.72
C PRO A 226 -10.49 -4.50 -17.44
N THR A 227 -9.23 -4.33 -17.04
CA THR A 227 -8.63 -5.17 -16.00
C THR A 227 -9.06 -4.72 -14.60
N ARG A 228 -9.84 -5.57 -13.89
CA ARG A 228 -10.32 -5.30 -12.51
C ARG A 228 -9.21 -4.82 -11.55
N PRO A 229 -8.02 -5.45 -11.49
CA PRO A 229 -6.93 -5.00 -10.61
C PRO A 229 -6.46 -3.55 -10.87
N CYS A 230 -6.51 -3.08 -12.11
CA CYS A 230 -6.14 -1.70 -12.42
C CYS A 230 -7.20 -0.72 -11.89
N MET A 231 -8.48 -1.07 -12.06
CA MET A 231 -9.62 -0.30 -11.55
C MET A 231 -9.66 -0.30 -10.01
N GLU A 232 -9.41 -1.44 -9.36
CA GLU A 232 -9.27 -1.53 -7.89
C GLU A 232 -8.12 -0.64 -7.39
N THR A 233 -6.99 -0.59 -8.09
CA THR A 233 -5.88 0.32 -7.74
C THR A 233 -6.33 1.79 -7.85
N GLU A 234 -7.04 2.16 -8.92
CA GLU A 234 -7.60 3.51 -9.06
C GLU A 234 -8.58 3.84 -7.93
N ASP A 235 -9.45 2.91 -7.55
CA ASP A 235 -10.42 3.07 -6.47
C ASP A 235 -9.75 3.24 -5.11
N MET A 236 -8.73 2.44 -4.82
CA MET A 236 -7.95 2.60 -3.59
C MET A 236 -7.25 3.95 -3.54
N VAL A 237 -6.75 4.45 -4.66
CA VAL A 237 -6.20 5.82 -4.76
C VAL A 237 -7.30 6.88 -4.58
N ARG A 238 -8.50 6.68 -5.16
CA ARG A 238 -9.65 7.59 -4.97
C ARG A 238 -10.00 7.67 -3.49
N TRP A 239 -10.24 6.54 -2.85
CA TRP A 239 -10.55 6.45 -1.42
C TRP A 239 -9.48 7.13 -0.56
N PHE A 240 -8.20 6.78 -0.77
CA PHE A 240 -7.05 7.30 -0.03
C PHE A 240 -6.85 8.82 -0.17
N THR A 241 -7.28 9.39 -1.29
CA THR A 241 -7.19 10.84 -1.53
C THR A 241 -8.48 11.60 -1.17
N GLY A 242 -9.51 10.87 -0.72
CA GLY A 242 -10.82 11.37 -0.33
C GLY A 242 -11.77 11.62 -1.50
N ALA A 243 -11.46 11.11 -2.69
CA ALA A 243 -12.38 11.12 -3.82
C ALA A 243 -13.39 9.97 -3.69
N PRO A 244 -14.64 10.16 -4.15
CA PRO A 244 -15.64 9.09 -4.11
C PRO A 244 -15.29 7.96 -5.08
N ILE A 245 -15.55 6.73 -4.65
CA ILE A 245 -15.66 5.56 -5.54
C ILE A 245 -17.11 5.50 -6.04
N VAL A 246 -17.29 5.49 -7.36
CA VAL A 246 -18.62 5.48 -7.98
C VAL A 246 -18.92 4.08 -8.46
N ARG A 247 -20.06 3.53 -8.04
CA ARG A 247 -20.48 2.20 -8.48
C ARG A 247 -20.55 2.10 -10.00
N ASN A 248 -19.88 1.09 -10.55
CA ASN A 248 -19.94 0.75 -11.96
C ASN A 248 -20.89 -0.43 -12.17
N VAL A 249 -22.10 -0.13 -12.62
CA VAL A 249 -23.15 -1.13 -12.87
C VAL A 249 -22.96 -1.93 -14.17
N SER A 250 -21.95 -1.59 -14.98
CA SER A 250 -21.71 -2.20 -16.29
C SER A 250 -20.60 -3.27 -16.26
N GLY A 251 -19.83 -3.36 -15.16
CA GLY A 251 -18.74 -4.33 -15.00
C GLY A 251 -19.15 -5.60 -14.23
N PRO A 252 -18.22 -6.55 -14.06
CA PRO A 252 -18.45 -7.79 -13.31
C PRO A 252 -18.78 -7.44 -11.86
N GLN A 253 -20.01 -7.70 -11.44
CA GLN A 253 -20.46 -7.41 -10.07
C GLN A 253 -20.04 -8.54 -9.13
N SER A 254 -19.77 -8.19 -7.86
CA SER A 254 -19.62 -9.19 -6.80
C SER A 254 -20.79 -10.19 -6.81
N PRO A 255 -20.52 -11.51 -6.78
CA PRO A 255 -21.55 -12.55 -6.90
C PRO A 255 -22.48 -12.64 -5.68
N THR A 256 -22.14 -11.99 -4.57
CA THR A 256 -23.05 -11.78 -3.44
C THR A 256 -24.16 -10.82 -3.87
N ARG A 257 -25.36 -11.36 -4.10
CA ARG A 257 -26.57 -10.57 -4.44
C ARG A 257 -26.73 -9.39 -3.48
N GLY A 258 -26.52 -8.17 -3.99
CA GLY A 258 -26.59 -6.94 -3.19
C GLY A 258 -25.25 -6.39 -2.72
N ALA A 259 -24.18 -6.63 -3.50
CA ALA A 259 -22.89 -5.94 -3.54
C ALA A 259 -22.78 -4.72 -2.61
N HIS A 260 -21.77 -4.72 -1.75
CA HIS A 260 -21.49 -3.62 -0.83
C HIS A 260 -21.51 -2.28 -1.56
N ASP A 261 -22.04 -1.25 -0.91
CA ASP A 261 -22.18 0.06 -1.52
C ASP A 261 -20.92 0.90 -1.33
N PRO A 262 -20.16 1.25 -2.39
CA PRO A 262 -18.97 2.07 -2.26
C PRO A 262 -19.27 3.47 -1.68
N ALA A 263 -20.52 3.93 -1.72
CA ALA A 263 -20.95 5.15 -1.05
C ALA A 263 -20.93 5.04 0.50
N LEU A 264 -20.90 3.81 1.04
CA LEU A 264 -20.86 3.53 2.48
C LEU A 264 -19.44 3.27 2.99
N ASN A 265 -18.42 3.46 2.15
CA ASN A 265 -17.03 3.29 2.54
C ASN A 265 -16.68 4.11 3.80
N PRO A 266 -15.86 3.55 4.71
CA PRO A 266 -15.34 4.31 5.82
C PRO A 266 -14.54 5.50 5.31
N ARG A 267 -14.50 6.58 6.07
CA ARG A 267 -13.61 7.70 5.73
C ARG A 267 -12.18 7.31 6.02
N ASP A 268 -11.24 7.77 5.19
CA ASP A 268 -9.82 7.68 5.51
C ASP A 268 -9.53 8.45 6.81
N PRO A 269 -9.09 7.77 7.89
CA PRO A 269 -8.82 8.38 9.17
C PRO A 269 -7.59 9.32 9.15
N ALA A 270 -6.72 9.23 8.14
CA ALA A 270 -5.58 10.13 7.97
C ALA A 270 -5.98 11.46 7.27
N LEU A 271 -7.17 11.56 6.68
CA LEU A 271 -7.61 12.78 6.02
C LEU A 271 -8.23 13.81 7.00
N PRO A 272 -7.96 15.11 6.83
CA PRO A 272 -8.61 16.15 7.60
C PRO A 272 -10.12 16.18 7.37
N ALA A 273 -10.90 16.41 8.43
CA ALA A 273 -12.36 16.47 8.37
C ALA A 273 -12.92 17.47 7.33
N SER A 274 -12.17 18.53 7.01
CA SER A 274 -12.55 19.57 6.04
C SER A 274 -12.57 19.12 4.57
N ARG A 275 -11.98 17.97 4.23
CA ARG A 275 -12.02 17.39 2.88
C ARG A 275 -13.38 16.85 2.46
N TRP A 276 -14.30 16.72 3.42
CA TRP A 276 -15.59 16.05 3.24
C TRP A 276 -16.77 17.01 3.21
N ALA A 277 -16.52 18.32 3.22
CA ALA A 277 -17.51 19.37 3.06
C ALA A 277 -17.52 19.86 1.61
N ALA A 278 -18.15 19.09 0.72
CA ALA A 278 -18.55 19.52 -0.62
C ALA A 278 -19.82 18.79 -1.03
#